data_AF-A0A1B7LKA1-F1
#
_entry.id   AF-A0A1B7LKA1-F1
#
_cell.length_a   1.000
_cell.length_b   1.000
_cell.length_c   1.000
_cell.angle_alpha   90.00
_cell.angle_beta   90.00
_cell.angle_gamma   90.00
#
_symmetry.space_group_name_H-M   'P 1'
#
loop_
_entity.id
_entity.type
_entity.pdbx_description
1 polymer ?
#
loop_
_entity_poly.entity_id
_entity_poly.type
_entity_poly.pdbx_seq_one_letter_code
_entity_poly.pdbx_strand_id
1 'polypeptide(L)'
;MSDHIYVFSNKAYKDSQEQEKLKIDTKKLPTLKVENIKVDSKLRTCVRVSTDNLFRGNILEFPIIDVIINDRFVEITGLIVGKLYSGLVLNLEYISGNKLYLLEDFVVEAGDVISEYICTTYKLALKRDVEEEEFNEWYFKLQREADVINDFIRNIVMSDEFSEVNKGLDSFIEVLHKVVFRRSIDEDTLNYWKNKYSERILEDTDDEVRDYIIEQMIQYKQFEYLIGK
;
A
#
# COMPACT_ATOMS: atom_id res chain seq x y z
N MET A 1 13.54 7.18 17.26
CA MET A 1 13.47 7.93 15.98
C MET A 1 14.71 8.79 15.83
N SER A 2 15.15 9.04 14.59
CA SER A 2 16.27 9.94 14.32
C SER A 2 15.83 11.38 14.57
N ASP A 3 16.59 12.14 15.37
CA ASP A 3 16.39 13.58 15.60
C ASP A 3 16.64 14.42 14.33
N HIS A 4 17.03 13.77 13.24
CA HIS A 4 17.41 14.42 12.01
C HIS A 4 16.88 13.68 10.79
N ILE A 5 16.38 14.45 9.84
CA ILE A 5 16.11 13.99 8.47
C ILE A 5 17.15 14.59 7.53
N TYR A 6 17.35 13.92 6.39
CA TYR A 6 18.26 14.40 5.37
C TYR A 6 17.51 14.71 4.10
N VAL A 7 17.63 15.96 3.64
CA VAL A 7 16.90 16.45 2.49
C VAL A 7 17.88 16.89 1.43
N PHE A 8 17.64 16.48 0.18
CA PHE A 8 18.43 16.94 -0.95
C PHE A 8 17.92 18.32 -1.37
N SER A 9 18.80 19.32 -1.40
CA SER A 9 18.41 20.64 -1.86
C SER A 9 18.01 20.60 -3.34
N ASN A 10 16.79 21.00 -3.68
CA ASN A 10 16.41 21.32 -5.06
C ASN A 10 17.07 22.65 -5.47
N LYS A 11 18.37 22.63 -5.77
CA LYS A 11 18.92 23.66 -6.64
C LYS A 11 18.38 23.35 -8.03
N ALA A 12 17.54 24.24 -8.53
CA ALA A 12 16.91 24.17 -9.84
C ALA A 12 17.90 23.66 -10.90
N TYR A 13 17.44 22.72 -11.73
CA TYR A 13 18.04 22.26 -13.00
C TYR A 13 18.98 23.31 -13.62
N LYS A 14 20.24 23.30 -13.21
CA LYS A 14 21.39 23.98 -13.82
C LYS A 14 22.64 23.61 -13.05
N ASP A 15 23.38 22.68 -13.64
CA ASP A 15 24.81 22.49 -13.49
C ASP A 15 25.35 22.35 -12.06
N SER A 16 25.34 21.13 -11.51
CA SER A 16 26.47 20.52 -10.76
C SER A 16 26.05 19.21 -10.08
N GLN A 17 26.93 18.22 -10.13
CA GLN A 17 26.79 16.85 -9.60
C GLN A 17 26.88 16.75 -8.07
N GLU A 18 26.51 17.80 -7.33
CA GLU A 18 26.54 17.78 -5.86
C GLU A 18 25.18 18.22 -5.30
N GLN A 19 24.30 17.23 -5.07
CA GLN A 19 23.13 17.43 -4.23
C GLN A 19 23.60 17.57 -2.79
N GLU A 20 23.52 18.78 -2.23
CA GLU A 20 23.90 19.03 -0.85
C GLU A 20 22.85 18.39 0.07
N LYS A 21 23.29 17.38 0.83
CA LYS A 21 22.45 16.64 1.78
C LYS A 21 22.30 17.49 3.05
N LEU A 22 21.23 18.26 3.12
CA LEU A 22 20.92 19.13 4.26
C LEU A 22 20.42 18.27 5.42
N LYS A 23 21.09 18.37 6.57
CA LYS A 23 20.70 17.73 7.82
C LYS A 23 19.75 18.66 8.58
N ILE A 24 18.49 18.25 8.74
CA ILE A 24 17.46 19.06 9.40
C ILE A 24 17.17 18.45 10.76
N ASP A 25 17.30 19.24 11.82
CA ASP A 25 16.95 18.87 13.20
C ASP A 25 15.43 19.02 13.39
N THR A 26 14.72 17.89 13.47
CA THR A 26 13.25 17.88 13.48
C THR A 26 12.66 18.49 14.76
N LYS A 27 13.43 18.51 15.86
CA LYS A 27 13.01 19.12 17.13
C LYS A 27 12.88 20.64 17.08
N LYS A 28 13.47 21.27 16.06
CA LYS A 28 13.42 22.73 15.86
C LYS A 28 12.31 23.17 14.92
N LEU A 29 11.59 22.23 14.31
CA LEU A 29 10.52 22.54 13.37
C LEU A 29 9.22 22.87 14.10
N PRO A 30 8.43 23.85 13.63
CA PRO A 30 7.08 24.04 14.11
C PRO A 30 6.23 22.80 13.77
N THR A 31 5.43 22.35 14.74
CA THR A 31 4.54 21.20 14.56
C THR A 31 3.18 21.64 14.03
N LEU A 32 2.67 20.97 12.99
CA LEU A 32 1.30 21.09 12.53
C LEU A 32 0.46 19.92 13.06
N LYS A 33 -0.74 20.24 13.50
CA LYS A 33 -1.71 19.24 13.99
C LYS A 33 -2.45 18.61 12.82
N VAL A 34 -2.67 17.30 12.91
CA VAL A 34 -3.56 16.55 12.05
C VAL A 34 -4.97 16.79 12.54
N GLU A 35 -5.72 17.56 11.77
CA GLU A 35 -7.05 18.01 12.19
C GLU A 35 -8.11 16.96 11.94
N ASN A 36 -7.90 16.15 10.90
CA ASN A 36 -8.85 15.12 10.52
C ASN A 36 -8.19 14.03 9.67
N ILE A 37 -8.60 12.79 9.91
CA ILE A 37 -8.24 11.61 9.13
C ILE A 37 -9.53 11.15 8.46
N LYS A 38 -9.56 11.14 7.13
CA LYS A 38 -10.76 10.82 6.35
C LYS A 38 -10.43 9.90 5.21
N VAL A 39 -11.47 9.21 4.74
CA VAL A 39 -11.50 8.61 3.41
C VAL A 39 -12.27 9.60 2.52
N ASP A 40 -11.61 10.17 1.50
CA ASP A 40 -12.28 11.11 0.59
C ASP A 40 -13.22 10.36 -0.38
N SER A 41 -14.16 11.09 -0.96
CA SER A 41 -15.18 10.69 -1.94
C SER A 41 -14.68 9.97 -3.20
N LYS A 42 -13.37 10.01 -3.49
CA LYS A 42 -12.70 9.17 -4.52
C LYS A 42 -11.91 7.99 -3.94
N LEU A 43 -12.18 7.68 -2.67
CA LEU A 43 -11.75 6.54 -1.87
C LEU A 43 -10.27 6.48 -1.44
N ARG A 44 -9.52 7.58 -1.51
CA ARG A 44 -8.17 7.63 -0.93
C ARG A 44 -8.23 7.92 0.57
N THR A 45 -7.43 7.19 1.33
CA THR A 45 -7.06 7.56 2.68
C THR A 45 -6.28 8.89 2.66
N CYS A 46 -6.76 9.87 3.41
CA CYS A 46 -6.09 11.16 3.54
C CYS A 46 -6.10 11.74 4.95
N VAL A 47 -5.13 12.61 5.22
CA VAL A 47 -5.17 13.50 6.40
C VAL A 47 -5.18 14.95 5.98
N ARG A 48 -5.87 15.78 6.78
CA ARG A 48 -5.95 17.22 6.56
C ARG A 48 -5.25 18.00 7.66
N VAL A 49 -4.56 19.04 7.23
CA VAL A 49 -3.81 19.95 8.08
C VAL A 49 -4.14 21.38 7.66
N SER A 50 -4.60 22.23 8.59
CA SER A 50 -4.84 23.64 8.28
C SER A 50 -3.54 24.43 8.14
N THR A 51 -3.52 25.33 7.17
CA THR A 51 -2.38 26.17 6.84
C THR A 51 -2.86 27.48 6.24
N ASP A 52 -2.06 28.54 6.36
CA ASP A 52 -2.33 29.81 5.69
C ASP A 52 -1.95 29.73 4.21
N ASN A 53 -2.77 30.30 3.30
CA ASN A 53 -2.55 30.49 1.86
C ASN A 53 -1.27 29.87 1.24
N LEU A 54 -1.45 28.77 0.51
CA LEU A 54 -0.36 27.96 -0.05
C LEU A 54 -0.36 27.90 -1.57
N PHE A 55 0.84 27.73 -2.14
CA PHE A 55 1.04 27.59 -3.58
C PHE A 55 1.44 26.18 -3.98
N ARG A 56 2.37 25.54 -3.25
CA ARG A 56 2.84 24.15 -3.47
C ARG A 56 3.29 23.49 -2.16
N GLY A 57 3.34 22.15 -2.14
CA GLY A 57 3.79 21.38 -0.98
C GLY A 57 4.23 19.97 -1.36
N ASN A 58 5.12 19.40 -0.54
CA ASN A 58 5.60 18.02 -0.68
C ASN A 58 6.08 17.43 0.65
N ILE A 59 6.10 16.09 0.75
CA ILE A 59 6.70 15.35 1.87
C ILE A 59 8.12 14.95 1.51
N LEU A 60 9.10 15.30 2.36
CA LEU A 60 10.52 15.23 1.98
C LEU A 60 11.12 13.83 1.91
N GLU A 61 10.63 12.88 2.73
CA GLU A 61 11.13 11.49 2.74
C GLU A 61 10.20 10.50 2.03
N PHE A 62 9.02 10.95 1.60
CA PHE A 62 7.98 10.10 1.01
C PHE A 62 7.46 10.72 -0.29
N PRO A 63 8.23 10.64 -1.40
CA PRO A 63 7.90 11.33 -2.65
C PRO A 63 6.63 10.82 -3.34
N ILE A 64 6.16 9.64 -2.93
CA ILE A 64 4.95 8.97 -3.41
C ILE A 64 3.69 9.32 -2.60
N ILE A 65 3.86 9.98 -1.44
CA ILE A 65 2.73 10.53 -0.69
C ILE A 65 2.39 11.88 -1.33
N ASP A 66 1.18 11.98 -1.86
CA ASP A 66 0.71 13.17 -2.56
C ASP A 66 0.27 14.26 -1.57
N VAL A 67 0.57 15.51 -1.92
CA VAL A 67 0.12 16.70 -1.19
C VAL A 67 -0.80 17.51 -2.09
N ILE A 68 -2.09 17.52 -1.77
CA ILE A 68 -3.14 18.26 -2.48
C ILE A 68 -3.46 19.51 -1.68
N ILE A 69 -3.41 20.67 -2.34
CA ILE A 69 -3.65 21.96 -1.70
C ILE A 69 -5.06 22.42 -1.99
N ASN A 70 -5.77 22.79 -0.93
CA ASN A 70 -7.02 23.52 -1.00
C ASN A 70 -6.86 24.87 -0.30
N ASP A 71 -7.74 25.83 -0.60
CA ASP A 71 -7.68 27.21 -0.09
C ASP A 71 -7.65 27.33 1.46
N ARG A 72 -7.92 26.25 2.18
CA ARG A 72 -7.98 26.21 3.66
C ARG A 72 -7.14 25.12 4.31
N PHE A 73 -6.77 24.07 3.57
CA PHE A 73 -6.08 22.93 4.14
C PHE A 73 -5.16 22.26 3.13
N VAL A 74 -4.14 21.62 3.65
CA VAL A 74 -3.32 20.64 2.96
C VAL A 74 -3.93 19.27 3.19
N GLU A 75 -4.20 18.56 2.11
CA GLU A 75 -4.62 17.16 2.14
C GLU A 75 -3.46 16.28 1.71
N ILE A 76 -3.13 15.28 2.52
CA ILE A 76 -2.04 14.35 2.29
C ILE A 76 -2.67 13.01 1.94
N THR A 77 -2.35 12.43 0.78
CA THR A 77 -2.97 11.19 0.26
C THR A 77 -1.92 10.13 -0.09
N GLY A 78 -2.35 8.89 -0.33
CA GLY A 78 -1.43 7.75 -0.54
C GLY A 78 -0.93 7.15 0.77
N LEU A 79 -1.74 7.26 1.83
CA LEU A 79 -1.42 6.77 3.17
C LEU A 79 -1.96 5.35 3.37
N ILE A 80 -1.20 4.54 4.09
CA ILE A 80 -1.51 3.14 4.37
C ILE A 80 -2.33 3.02 5.64
N VAL A 81 -3.41 2.24 5.58
CA VAL A 81 -4.30 1.97 6.72
C VAL A 81 -3.56 1.19 7.80
N GLY A 82 -3.64 1.67 9.04
CA GLY A 82 -3.02 1.07 10.21
C GLY A 82 -1.52 1.39 10.37
N LYS A 83 -0.90 2.11 9.43
CA LYS A 83 0.51 2.53 9.54
C LYS A 83 0.62 3.76 10.45
N LEU A 84 1.58 3.71 11.38
CA LEU A 84 1.96 4.86 12.20
C LEU A 84 2.91 5.75 11.40
N TYR A 85 2.42 6.93 11.04
CA TYR A 85 3.22 7.99 10.44
C TYR A 85 3.79 8.86 11.54
N SER A 86 5.11 8.97 11.56
CA SER A 86 5.84 9.76 12.55
C SER A 86 7.04 10.42 11.89
N GLY A 87 7.44 11.59 12.38
CA GLY A 87 8.59 12.31 11.81
C GLY A 87 8.38 12.88 10.40
N LEU A 88 7.14 12.92 9.89
CA LEU A 88 6.86 13.44 8.56
C LEU A 88 7.12 14.94 8.49
N VAL A 89 8.00 15.35 7.58
CA VAL A 89 8.29 16.77 7.33
C VAL A 89 7.63 17.23 6.04
N LEU A 90 6.69 18.16 6.22
CA LEU A 90 5.97 18.84 5.16
C LEU A 90 6.74 20.11 4.77
N ASN A 91 7.16 20.19 3.52
CA ASN A 91 7.73 21.40 2.93
C ASN A 91 6.64 22.14 2.17
N LEU A 92 6.39 23.38 2.55
CA LEU A 92 5.36 24.23 1.98
C LEU A 92 6.00 25.45 1.33
N GLU A 93 5.70 25.66 0.05
CA GLU A 93 6.17 26.79 -0.74
C GLU A 93 5.15 27.92 -0.69
N TYR A 94 5.56 29.05 -0.10
CA TYR A 94 4.82 30.31 -0.06
C TYR A 94 5.47 31.33 -0.99
N ILE A 95 4.76 32.40 -1.33
CA ILE A 95 5.35 33.57 -2.01
C ILE A 95 6.57 34.11 -1.24
N SER A 96 6.53 34.07 0.09
CA SER A 96 7.63 34.54 0.95
C SER A 96 8.82 33.57 1.04
N GLY A 97 8.74 32.41 0.40
CA GLY A 97 9.72 31.33 0.48
C GLY A 97 9.20 30.07 1.17
N ASN A 98 10.05 29.04 1.21
CA ASN A 98 9.71 27.73 1.74
C ASN A 98 9.68 27.72 3.27
N LYS A 99 8.74 26.98 3.84
CA LYS A 99 8.68 26.68 5.27
C LYS A 99 8.53 25.18 5.49
N LEU A 100 9.22 24.69 6.51
CA LEU A 100 9.19 23.28 6.91
C LEU A 100 8.36 23.13 8.18
N TYR A 101 7.52 22.10 8.20
CA TYR A 101 6.69 21.75 9.32
C TYR A 101 6.84 20.28 9.64
N LEU A 102 6.93 19.95 10.93
CA LEU A 102 6.79 18.57 11.40
C LEU A 102 5.30 18.28 11.55
N LEU A 103 4.81 17.18 10.99
CA LEU A 103 3.46 16.71 11.28
C LEU A 103 3.48 15.96 12.61
N GLU A 104 2.44 16.14 13.42
CA GLU A 104 2.24 15.27 14.58
C GLU A 104 2.10 13.81 14.15
N ASP A 105 2.44 12.89 15.04
CA ASP A 105 2.31 11.46 14.77
C ASP A 105 0.83 11.10 14.62
N PHE A 106 0.51 10.29 13.61
CA PHE A 106 -0.86 9.86 13.37
C PHE A 106 -0.92 8.44 12.83
N VAL A 107 -2.04 7.77 13.08
CA VAL A 107 -2.37 6.47 12.50
C VAL A 107 -3.61 6.64 11.64
N VAL A 108 -3.58 6.08 10.44
CA VAL A 108 -4.78 5.96 9.64
C VAL A 108 -5.63 4.81 10.19
N GLU A 109 -6.82 5.12 10.69
CA GLU A 109 -7.69 4.09 11.29
C GLU A 109 -8.55 3.33 10.27
N ALA A 110 -8.88 3.93 9.13
CA ALA A 110 -9.75 3.35 8.13
C ALA A 110 -9.32 3.73 6.71
N GLY A 111 -9.55 2.83 5.76
CA GLY A 111 -9.41 3.10 4.33
C GLY A 111 -10.63 2.62 3.56
N ASP A 112 -10.54 2.67 2.24
CA ASP A 112 -11.54 2.07 1.38
C ASP A 112 -11.35 0.56 1.23
N VAL A 113 -12.28 -0.07 0.51
CA VAL A 113 -12.27 -1.52 0.26
C VAL A 113 -10.98 -1.97 -0.44
N ILE A 114 -10.43 -1.16 -1.36
CA ILE A 114 -9.20 -1.50 -2.09
C ILE A 114 -8.00 -1.46 -1.14
N SER A 115 -7.87 -0.40 -0.34
CA SER A 115 -6.80 -0.22 0.64
C SER A 115 -6.80 -1.35 1.65
N GLU A 116 -7.96 -1.64 2.23
CA GLU A 116 -8.13 -2.74 3.18
C GLU A 116 -7.78 -4.09 2.54
N TYR A 117 -8.18 -4.29 1.27
CA TYR A 117 -7.88 -5.51 0.53
C TYR A 117 -6.37 -5.70 0.35
N ILE A 118 -5.65 -4.67 -0.11
CA ILE A 118 -4.19 -4.72 -0.28
C ILE A 118 -3.50 -5.01 1.05
N CYS A 119 -3.78 -4.19 2.08
CA CYS A 119 -3.11 -4.30 3.38
C CYS A 119 -3.35 -5.67 4.02
N THR A 120 -4.59 -6.18 3.95
CA THR A 120 -4.93 -7.48 4.51
C THR A 120 -4.26 -8.60 3.72
N THR A 121 -4.18 -8.49 2.39
CA THR A 121 -3.50 -9.49 1.55
C THR A 121 -2.01 -9.57 1.89
N TYR A 122 -1.30 -8.46 2.00
CA TYR A 122 0.11 -8.45 2.42
C TYR A 122 0.30 -9.08 3.81
N LYS A 123 -0.54 -8.73 4.80
CA LYS A 123 -0.48 -9.31 6.15
C LYS A 123 -0.72 -10.82 6.15
N LEU A 124 -1.69 -11.28 5.36
CA LEU A 124 -2.06 -12.70 5.31
C LEU A 124 -1.03 -13.52 4.53
N ALA A 125 -0.63 -13.03 3.37
CA ALA A 125 0.19 -13.75 2.40
C ALA A 125 1.68 -13.61 2.68
N LEU A 126 2.16 -12.42 3.00
CA LEU A 126 3.59 -12.12 3.14
C LEU A 126 4.03 -11.90 4.60
N LYS A 127 3.07 -11.88 5.55
CA LYS A 127 3.31 -11.68 6.99
C LYS A 127 3.99 -10.35 7.34
N ARG A 128 3.82 -9.33 6.49
CA ARG A 128 4.29 -7.96 6.72
C ARG A 128 3.24 -6.93 6.33
N ASP A 129 3.48 -5.70 6.75
CA ASP A 129 2.79 -4.54 6.19
C ASP A 129 3.30 -4.26 4.75
N VAL A 130 2.41 -3.74 3.92
CA VAL A 130 2.77 -3.21 2.61
C VAL A 130 3.53 -1.89 2.78
N GLU A 131 4.49 -1.61 1.92
CA GLU A 131 5.19 -0.31 1.91
C GLU A 131 4.51 0.67 0.94
N GLU A 132 4.76 1.98 1.09
CA GLU A 132 4.03 3.01 0.35
C GLU A 132 4.12 2.86 -1.17
N GLU A 133 5.28 2.43 -1.70
CA GLU A 133 5.50 2.33 -3.14
C GLU A 133 4.65 1.21 -3.74
N GLU A 134 4.77 0.00 -3.18
CA GLU A 134 3.95 -1.15 -3.56
C GLU A 134 2.46 -0.87 -3.37
N PHE A 135 2.09 -0.24 -2.24
CA PHE A 135 0.70 0.11 -1.96
C PHE A 135 0.14 1.03 -3.02
N ASN A 136 0.82 2.14 -3.32
CA ASN A 136 0.35 3.12 -4.29
C ASN A 136 0.26 2.52 -5.69
N GLU A 137 1.25 1.72 -6.10
CA GLU A 137 1.21 1.02 -7.38
C GLU A 137 -0.01 0.12 -7.51
N TRP A 138 -0.23 -0.77 -6.54
CA TRP A 138 -1.36 -1.70 -6.58
C TRP A 138 -2.70 -0.98 -6.46
N TYR A 139 -2.77 0.01 -5.57
CA TYR A 139 -3.98 0.80 -5.36
C TYR A 139 -4.43 1.47 -6.66
N PHE A 140 -3.53 2.15 -7.37
CA PHE A 140 -3.90 2.81 -8.63
C PHE A 140 -4.21 1.85 -9.76
N LYS A 141 -3.54 0.68 -9.82
CA LYS A 141 -3.87 -0.35 -10.82
C LYS A 141 -5.27 -0.93 -10.56
N LEU A 142 -5.57 -1.31 -9.32
CA LEU A 142 -6.86 -1.89 -8.92
C LEU A 142 -8.03 -0.89 -8.99
N GLN A 143 -7.77 0.40 -8.82
CA GLN A 143 -8.80 1.43 -8.96
C GLN A 143 -9.26 1.60 -10.42
N ARG A 144 -8.38 1.32 -11.39
CA ARG A 144 -8.66 1.57 -12.82
C ARG A 144 -9.37 0.40 -13.48
N GLU A 145 -8.99 -0.83 -13.15
CA GLU A 145 -9.40 -2.03 -13.88
C GLU A 145 -9.65 -3.19 -12.91
N ALA A 146 -10.84 -3.80 -12.98
CA ALA A 146 -11.20 -4.91 -12.09
C ALA A 146 -10.39 -6.18 -12.38
N ASP A 147 -9.99 -6.40 -13.63
CA ASP A 147 -9.24 -7.59 -14.05
C ASP A 147 -7.83 -7.65 -13.45
N VAL A 148 -7.29 -6.51 -13.00
CA VAL A 148 -6.00 -6.39 -12.30
C VAL A 148 -6.00 -7.13 -10.97
N ILE A 149 -7.17 -7.41 -10.36
CA ILE A 149 -7.21 -8.16 -9.09
C ILE A 149 -6.57 -9.54 -9.22
N ASN A 150 -6.69 -10.15 -10.41
CA ASN A 150 -6.11 -11.45 -10.68
C ASN A 150 -4.59 -11.35 -10.73
N ASP A 151 -4.07 -10.35 -11.44
CA ASP A 151 -2.65 -10.06 -11.53
C ASP A 151 -2.05 -9.72 -10.15
N PHE A 152 -2.79 -8.97 -9.33
CA PHE A 152 -2.39 -8.66 -7.97
C PHE A 152 -2.25 -9.91 -7.11
N ILE A 153 -3.29 -10.76 -7.06
CA ILE A 153 -3.25 -12.01 -6.28
C ILE A 153 -2.11 -12.91 -6.78
N ARG A 154 -1.99 -13.06 -8.10
CA ARG A 154 -0.95 -13.86 -8.75
C ARG A 154 0.45 -13.34 -8.41
N ASN A 155 0.67 -12.03 -8.50
CA ASN A 155 1.97 -11.42 -8.19
C ASN A 155 2.39 -11.67 -6.74
N ILE A 156 1.46 -11.55 -5.79
CA ILE A 156 1.74 -11.81 -4.37
C ILE A 156 2.01 -13.29 -4.12
N VAL A 157 1.11 -14.18 -4.56
CA VAL A 157 1.15 -15.61 -4.20
C VAL A 157 2.24 -16.38 -4.95
N MET A 158 2.64 -15.92 -6.13
CA MET A 158 3.76 -16.51 -6.89
C MET A 158 5.12 -15.89 -6.56
N SER A 159 5.19 -14.94 -5.61
CA SER A 159 6.46 -14.34 -5.23
C SER A 159 7.35 -15.32 -4.44
N ASP A 160 8.67 -15.12 -4.54
CA ASP A 160 9.63 -15.83 -3.69
C ASP A 160 9.34 -15.57 -2.21
N GLU A 161 9.01 -14.31 -1.87
CA GLU A 161 8.64 -13.90 -0.51
C GLU A 161 7.48 -14.75 0.06
N PHE A 162 6.45 -15.00 -0.76
CA PHE A 162 5.35 -15.87 -0.36
C PHE A 162 5.83 -17.30 -0.08
N SER A 163 6.65 -17.86 -0.97
CA SER A 163 7.15 -19.24 -0.84
C SER A 163 8.08 -19.41 0.36
N GLU A 164 8.80 -18.35 0.76
CA GLU A 164 9.64 -18.36 1.96
C GLU A 164 8.83 -18.44 3.25
N VAL A 165 7.68 -17.74 3.31
CA VAL A 165 6.85 -17.67 4.53
C VAL A 165 5.74 -18.72 4.59
N ASN A 166 5.25 -19.21 3.45
CA ASN A 166 4.16 -20.21 3.37
C ASN A 166 4.67 -21.51 2.75
N LYS A 167 5.35 -22.32 3.57
CA LYS A 167 6.00 -23.54 3.08
C LYS A 167 5.01 -24.70 2.94
N GLY A 168 5.07 -25.36 1.79
CA GLY A 168 4.31 -26.57 1.50
C GLY A 168 2.91 -26.30 0.94
N LEU A 169 2.34 -27.36 0.36
CA LEU A 169 1.09 -27.30 -0.41
C LEU A 169 -0.11 -26.84 0.43
N ASP A 170 -0.24 -27.35 1.66
CA ASP A 170 -1.37 -27.02 2.53
C ASP A 170 -1.37 -25.53 2.87
N SER A 171 -0.21 -24.98 3.24
CA SER A 171 -0.07 -23.55 3.53
C SER A 171 -0.33 -22.68 2.29
N PHE A 172 0.11 -23.11 1.11
CA PHE A 172 -0.17 -22.42 -0.16
C PHE A 172 -1.70 -22.35 -0.41
N ILE A 173 -2.40 -23.48 -0.33
CA ILE A 173 -3.85 -23.55 -0.60
C ILE A 173 -4.65 -22.76 0.46
N GLU A 174 -4.33 -22.93 1.74
CA GLU A 174 -5.03 -22.26 2.83
C GLU A 174 -4.94 -20.73 2.72
N VAL A 175 -3.73 -20.21 2.45
CA VAL A 175 -3.50 -18.77 2.36
C VAL A 175 -4.11 -18.21 1.08
N LEU A 176 -3.94 -18.87 -0.06
CA LEU A 176 -4.58 -18.46 -1.32
C LEU A 176 -6.11 -18.42 -1.17
N HIS A 177 -6.71 -19.44 -0.57
CA HIS A 177 -8.15 -19.47 -0.30
C HIS A 177 -8.57 -18.30 0.60
N LYS A 178 -7.81 -18.00 1.65
CA LYS A 178 -8.11 -16.86 2.53
C LYS A 178 -7.95 -15.50 1.84
N VAL A 179 -6.98 -15.36 0.94
CA VAL A 179 -6.78 -14.17 0.12
C VAL A 179 -7.97 -13.99 -0.84
N VAL A 180 -8.35 -15.05 -1.55
CA VAL A 180 -9.42 -15.03 -2.54
C VAL A 180 -10.78 -14.87 -1.86
N PHE A 181 -11.17 -15.77 -0.96
CA PHE A 181 -12.53 -15.84 -0.40
C PHE A 181 -12.74 -15.05 0.90
N ARG A 182 -11.68 -14.52 1.51
CA ARG A 182 -11.74 -13.81 2.81
C ARG A 182 -12.32 -14.66 3.95
N ARG A 183 -12.19 -16.00 3.87
CA ARG A 183 -12.60 -16.95 4.91
C ARG A 183 -11.60 -18.09 5.03
N SER A 184 -11.60 -18.78 6.17
CA SER A 184 -10.86 -20.03 6.35
C SER A 184 -11.39 -21.09 5.38
N ILE A 185 -10.50 -21.95 4.93
CA ILE A 185 -10.85 -23.14 4.15
C ILE A 185 -11.28 -24.26 5.11
N ASP A 186 -12.28 -25.04 4.72
CA ASP A 186 -12.64 -26.29 5.40
C ASP A 186 -11.82 -27.48 4.86
N GLU A 187 -11.84 -28.60 5.58
CA GLU A 187 -11.03 -29.78 5.26
C GLU A 187 -11.41 -30.42 3.91
N ASP A 188 -12.70 -30.44 3.56
CA ASP A 188 -13.17 -31.01 2.30
C ASP A 188 -12.70 -30.16 1.11
N THR A 189 -12.83 -28.83 1.23
CA THR A 189 -12.35 -27.88 0.22
C THR A 189 -10.83 -27.93 0.09
N LEU A 190 -10.08 -28.04 1.20
CA LEU A 190 -8.62 -28.20 1.18
C LEU A 190 -8.21 -29.49 0.42
N ASN A 191 -8.84 -30.61 0.73
CA ASN A 191 -8.57 -31.88 0.06
C ASN A 191 -8.91 -31.84 -1.43
N TYR A 192 -9.99 -31.16 -1.81
CA TYR A 192 -10.33 -30.94 -3.22
C TYR A 192 -9.19 -30.27 -4.00
N TRP A 193 -8.65 -29.16 -3.48
CA TRP A 193 -7.55 -28.45 -4.15
C TRP A 193 -6.24 -29.23 -4.12
N LYS A 194 -5.95 -29.97 -3.06
CA LYS A 194 -4.76 -30.86 -2.99
C LYS A 194 -4.83 -31.97 -4.03
N ASN A 195 -6.01 -32.55 -4.26
CA ASN A 195 -6.19 -33.56 -5.30
C ASN A 195 -5.99 -32.97 -6.69
N LYS A 196 -6.56 -31.78 -6.97
CA LYS A 196 -6.34 -31.05 -8.22
C LYS A 196 -4.87 -30.75 -8.48
N TYR A 197 -4.13 -30.36 -7.44
CA TYR A 197 -2.69 -30.17 -7.52
C TYR A 197 -1.96 -31.46 -7.86
N SER A 198 -2.27 -32.53 -7.12
CA SER A 198 -1.59 -33.83 -7.22
C SER A 198 -1.82 -34.52 -8.55
N GLU A 199 -3.00 -34.33 -9.16
CA GLU A 199 -3.29 -34.82 -10.50
C GLU A 199 -2.40 -34.14 -11.55
N ARG A 200 -2.18 -32.83 -11.38
CA ARG A 200 -1.60 -31.99 -12.42
C ARG A 200 -0.07 -31.89 -12.37
N ILE A 201 0.52 -32.00 -11.18
CA ILE A 201 1.98 -32.05 -10.99
C ILE A 201 2.64 -33.28 -11.64
N LEU A 202 1.85 -34.23 -12.14
CA LEU A 202 2.34 -35.36 -12.93
C LEU A 202 2.76 -34.95 -14.35
N GLU A 203 2.21 -33.84 -14.86
CA GLU A 203 2.37 -33.39 -16.25
C GLU A 203 3.03 -32.00 -16.34
N ASP A 204 2.80 -31.15 -15.34
CA ASP A 204 3.22 -29.74 -15.32
C ASP A 204 4.29 -29.47 -14.23
N THR A 205 4.98 -28.33 -14.34
CA THR A 205 5.89 -27.84 -13.30
C THR A 205 5.14 -27.28 -12.08
N ASP A 206 5.82 -27.18 -10.93
CA ASP A 206 5.23 -26.62 -9.69
C ASP A 206 4.61 -25.23 -9.92
N ASP A 207 5.32 -24.36 -10.65
CA ASP A 207 4.87 -23.01 -10.95
C ASP A 207 3.62 -22.99 -11.85
N GLU A 208 3.58 -23.84 -12.87
CA GLU A 208 2.43 -23.97 -13.77
C GLU A 208 1.20 -24.53 -13.05
N VAL A 209 1.39 -25.51 -12.15
CA VAL A 209 0.30 -26.06 -11.35
C VAL A 209 -0.23 -25.02 -10.37
N ARG A 210 0.65 -24.31 -9.64
CA ARG A 210 0.24 -23.24 -8.72
C ARG A 210 -0.53 -22.16 -9.45
N ASP A 211 -0.04 -21.76 -10.61
CA ASP A 211 -0.69 -20.75 -11.42
C ASP A 211 -2.10 -21.17 -11.84
N TYR A 212 -2.25 -22.41 -12.30
CA TYR A 212 -3.55 -22.96 -12.61
C TYR A 212 -4.49 -22.95 -11.40
N ILE A 213 -4.01 -23.35 -10.23
CA ILE A 213 -4.83 -23.37 -9.01
C ILE A 213 -5.30 -21.96 -8.64
N ILE A 214 -4.43 -20.94 -8.78
CA ILE A 214 -4.78 -19.53 -8.60
C ILE A 214 -5.92 -19.14 -9.55
N GLU A 215 -5.76 -19.41 -10.85
CA GLU A 215 -6.76 -19.08 -11.86
C GLU A 215 -8.11 -19.74 -11.55
N GLN A 216 -8.12 -21.03 -11.23
CA GLN A 216 -9.35 -21.77 -10.93
C GLN A 216 -10.06 -21.28 -9.68
N MET A 217 -9.31 -20.98 -8.59
CA MET A 217 -9.92 -20.43 -7.37
C MET A 217 -10.56 -19.07 -7.61
N ILE A 218 -9.89 -18.20 -8.37
CA ILE A 218 -10.41 -16.88 -8.72
C ILE A 218 -11.69 -17.01 -9.57
N GLN A 219 -11.67 -17.86 -10.60
CA GLN A 219 -12.84 -18.13 -11.43
C GLN A 219 -14.01 -18.68 -10.61
N TYR A 220 -13.74 -19.58 -9.66
CA TYR A 220 -14.76 -20.12 -8.76
C TYR A 220 -15.42 -19.03 -7.91
N LYS A 221 -14.63 -18.09 -7.36
CA LYS A 221 -15.19 -16.95 -6.60
C LYS A 221 -16.06 -16.05 -7.46
N GLN A 222 -15.64 -15.74 -8.68
CA GLN A 222 -16.45 -14.93 -9.60
C GLN A 222 -17.79 -15.62 -9.88
N PHE A 223 -17.79 -16.95 -10.03
CA PHE A 223 -19.01 -17.71 -10.19
C PHE A 223 -19.93 -17.64 -8.96
N GLU A 224 -19.40 -17.78 -7.73
CA GLU A 224 -20.18 -17.59 -6.48
C GLU A 224 -20.88 -16.22 -6.46
N TYR A 225 -20.16 -15.16 -6.81
CA TYR A 225 -20.70 -13.80 -6.88
C TYR A 225 -21.85 -13.67 -7.89
N LEU A 226 -21.72 -14.27 -9.08
CA LEU A 226 -22.74 -14.23 -10.13
C LEU A 226 -24.05 -14.92 -9.72
N ILE A 227 -23.98 -15.95 -8.88
CA ILE A 227 -25.17 -16.70 -8.42
C ILE A 227 -25.70 -16.18 -7.07
N GLY A 228 -25.12 -15.11 -6.53
CA GLY A 228 -25.55 -14.49 -5.27
C GLY A 228 -25.38 -15.39 -4.04
N LYS A 229 -24.35 -16.25 -4.05
CA LYS A 229 -24.00 -17.12 -2.92
C LYS A 229 -22.71 -16.69 -2.24
#